data_AF-Q8ZSY1-F1
#
_entry.id   AF-Q8ZSY1-F1
#
_cell.length_a   1.000
_cell.length_b   1.000
_cell.length_c   1.000
_cell.angle_alpha   90.00
_cell.angle_beta   90.00
_cell.angle_gamma   90.00
#
_symmetry.space_group_name_H-M   'P 1'
#
loop_
_entity.id
_entity.type
_entity.pdbx_description
1 polymer ?
#
loop_
_entity_poly.entity_id
_entity_poly.type
_entity_poly.pdbx_seq_one_letter_code
_entity_poly.pdbx_strand_id
1 'polypeptide(L)'
;MLELALLLLLLAFTFNDGVFIGIGKTGPVEIPLDRHIVITGPTRSGKTKLAKKIVARSGLPALVLDWHGEYEGLSIDARKIKIDIEKFDKKLLVEILGLSLNLNEPSIYFLYRAIRNQKLRDIKDVVAALEDFLVATRSEVEMKAAIARRLEYVMDVFEKGIIPVEKIFKYKKTIIINLSKLKLYEEKILISLFILSSLYNYLFEKGPSKKVDRLLVVDEAQNILKRGDVVKYLVFESAKYGLRLVLVSNEMPPEDILVHATLVLTRPHYAYSLKTKRAAVIRDNTIKELWII
;
A
#
# COMPACT_ATOMS: atom_id res chain seq x y z
N MET A 1 46.50 0.87 9.23
CA MET A 1 45.85 -0.45 9.02
C MET A 1 44.38 -0.42 9.41
N LEU A 2 44.02 -0.06 10.66
CA LEU A 2 42.62 0.03 11.10
C LEU A 2 41.80 1.11 10.35
N GLU A 3 42.41 2.28 10.10
CA GLU A 3 41.79 3.38 9.37
C GLU A 3 41.56 3.06 7.90
N LEU A 4 42.47 2.30 7.28
CA LEU A 4 42.34 1.85 5.89
C LEU A 4 41.22 0.79 5.76
N ALA A 5 41.10 -0.10 6.75
CA ALA A 5 39.99 -1.05 6.84
C ALA A 5 38.65 -0.33 7.08
N LEU A 6 38.62 0.71 7.92
CA LEU A 6 37.43 1.54 8.15
C LEU A 6 37.05 2.32 6.89
N LEU A 7 38.03 2.87 6.16
CA LEU A 7 37.84 3.58 4.90
C LEU A 7 37.34 2.64 3.80
N LEU A 8 37.89 1.42 3.70
CA LEU A 8 37.43 0.38 2.76
C LEU A 8 36.01 -0.11 3.11
N LEU A 9 35.68 -0.20 4.40
CA LEU A 9 34.35 -0.57 4.86
C LEU A 9 33.34 0.56 4.55
N LEU A 10 33.71 1.82 4.81
CA LEU A 10 32.94 3.01 4.41
C LEU A 10 32.78 3.12 2.89
N LEU A 11 33.83 2.82 2.12
CA LEU A 11 33.80 2.80 0.66
C LEU A 11 32.88 1.69 0.13
N ALA A 12 32.94 0.49 0.71
CA ALA A 12 32.01 -0.60 0.39
C ALA A 12 30.55 -0.22 0.72
N PHE A 13 30.33 0.55 1.79
CA PHE A 13 29.02 1.14 2.12
C PHE A 13 28.57 2.20 1.11
N THR A 14 29.48 2.96 0.49
CA THR A 14 29.13 3.95 -0.54
C THR A 14 28.84 3.36 -1.92
N PHE A 15 29.25 2.11 -2.19
CA PHE A 15 29.07 1.46 -3.50
C PHE A 15 27.84 0.55 -3.59
N ASN A 16 27.13 0.29 -2.50
CA ASN A 16 25.89 -0.46 -2.54
C ASN A 16 24.68 0.49 -2.57
N ASP A 17 23.88 0.38 -3.63
CA ASP A 17 22.57 1.05 -3.78
C ASP A 17 21.48 0.46 -2.84
N GLY A 18 21.89 -0.09 -1.70
CA GLY A 18 21.07 -0.83 -0.76
C GLY A 18 20.85 -0.09 0.55
N VAL A 19 19.75 -0.43 1.23
CA VAL A 19 19.43 0.14 2.53
C VAL A 19 19.94 -0.77 3.64
N PHE A 20 20.85 -0.25 4.46
CA PHE A 20 21.33 -0.95 5.65
C PHE A 20 20.20 -1.23 6.64
N ILE A 21 20.05 -2.50 7.04
CA ILE A 21 18.99 -2.94 7.96
C ILE A 21 19.52 -3.62 9.23
N GLY A 22 20.79 -4.05 9.24
CA GLY A 22 21.36 -4.73 10.40
C GLY A 22 22.66 -5.47 10.10
N ILE A 23 23.13 -6.24 11.08
CA ILE A 23 24.37 -7.02 10.97
C ILE A 23 24.01 -8.50 10.90
N GLY A 24 24.64 -9.24 9.99
CA GLY A 24 24.54 -10.69 9.89
C GLY A 24 25.83 -11.36 10.38
N LYS A 25 25.91 -12.68 10.28
CA LYS A 25 27.10 -13.45 10.71
C LYS A 25 28.37 -13.03 9.97
N THR A 26 28.25 -12.65 8.71
CA THR A 26 29.37 -12.33 7.82
C THR A 26 29.57 -10.82 7.61
N GLY A 27 28.94 -9.98 8.44
CA GLY A 27 29.04 -8.51 8.35
C GLY A 27 27.70 -7.84 8.03
N PRO A 28 27.71 -6.59 7.54
CA PRO A 28 26.49 -5.81 7.33
C PRO A 28 25.51 -6.47 6.36
N VAL A 29 24.22 -6.19 6.57
CA VAL A 29 23.12 -6.62 5.72
C VAL A 29 22.40 -5.41 5.20
N GLU A 30 22.33 -5.34 3.88
CA GLU A 30 21.64 -4.29 3.14
C GLU A 30 20.59 -4.92 2.25
N ILE A 31 19.52 -4.17 2.00
CA ILE A 31 18.46 -4.55 1.06
C ILE A 31 18.56 -3.63 -0.14
N PRO A 32 18.95 -4.12 -1.32
CA PRO A 32 18.85 -3.36 -2.55
C PRO A 32 17.39 -2.99 -2.84
N LEU A 33 17.17 -1.78 -3.33
CA LEU A 33 15.84 -1.28 -3.69
C LEU A 33 15.43 -1.65 -5.11
N ASP A 34 16.07 -2.65 -5.71
CA ASP A 34 15.75 -3.14 -7.05
C ASP A 34 14.41 -3.89 -7.12
N ARG A 35 13.90 -4.39 -5.97
CA ARG A 35 12.59 -5.05 -5.82
C ARG A 35 11.76 -4.40 -4.71
N HIS A 36 10.48 -4.78 -4.63
CA HIS A 36 9.66 -4.41 -3.48
C HIS A 36 10.22 -5.03 -2.20
N ILE A 37 9.80 -4.53 -1.05
CA ILE A 37 10.19 -5.05 0.26
C ILE A 37 8.92 -5.48 0.99
N VAL A 38 8.91 -6.71 1.47
CA VAL A 38 7.89 -7.20 2.40
C VAL A 38 8.54 -7.32 3.77
N ILE A 39 7.96 -6.68 4.78
CA ILE A 39 8.38 -6.81 6.17
C ILE A 39 7.29 -7.58 6.91
N THR A 40 7.59 -8.80 7.34
CA THR A 40 6.62 -9.65 8.06
C THR A 40 7.12 -10.08 9.45
N GLY A 41 6.19 -10.44 10.32
CA GLY A 41 6.43 -10.82 11.70
C GLY A 41 5.22 -10.54 12.59
N PRO A 42 5.12 -11.18 13.77
CA PRO A 42 4.00 -11.00 14.68
C PRO A 42 3.88 -9.55 15.19
N THR A 43 2.74 -9.21 15.78
CA THR A 43 2.53 -7.90 16.41
C THR A 43 3.65 -7.60 17.42
N ARG A 44 4.10 -6.34 17.46
CA ARG A 44 5.24 -5.89 18.30
C ARG A 44 6.60 -6.53 17.98
N SER A 45 6.81 -7.10 16.79
CA SER A 45 8.12 -7.61 16.35
C SER A 45 9.11 -6.55 15.85
N GLY A 46 8.69 -5.27 15.77
CA GLY A 46 9.54 -4.18 15.27
C GLY A 46 9.43 -3.89 13.77
N LYS A 47 8.39 -4.38 13.08
CA LYS A 47 8.16 -4.13 11.65
C LYS A 47 8.09 -2.66 11.29
N THR A 48 7.24 -1.89 11.97
CA THR A 48 7.10 -0.44 11.77
C THR A 48 8.42 0.28 12.02
N LYS A 49 9.16 -0.12 13.06
CA LYS A 49 10.49 0.43 13.36
C LYS A 49 11.47 0.19 12.21
N LEU A 50 11.43 -0.99 11.59
CA LEU A 50 12.26 -1.29 10.42
C LEU A 50 11.81 -0.49 9.19
N ALA A 51 10.50 -0.38 8.92
CA ALA A 51 9.96 0.41 7.81
C ALA A 51 10.37 1.89 7.91
N LYS A 52 10.25 2.49 9.10
CA LYS A 52 10.73 3.87 9.37
C LYS A 52 12.22 4.04 9.03
N LYS A 53 13.05 3.07 9.41
CA LYS A 53 14.49 3.10 9.10
C LYS A 53 14.75 2.96 7.61
N ILE A 54 14.00 2.10 6.92
CA ILE A 54 14.14 1.96 5.46
C ILE A 54 13.83 3.28 4.78
N VAL A 55 12.70 3.92 5.14
CA VAL A 55 12.35 5.25 4.63
C VAL A 55 13.46 6.25 4.91
N ALA A 56 13.89 6.38 6.16
CA ALA A 56 14.92 7.35 6.55
C ALA A 56 16.28 7.11 5.87
N ARG A 57 16.74 5.85 5.77
CA ARG A 57 18.06 5.49 5.23
C ARG A 57 18.10 5.44 3.71
N SER A 58 16.96 5.26 3.04
CA SER A 58 16.89 5.24 1.57
C SER A 58 17.23 6.58 0.91
N GLY A 59 17.01 7.71 1.61
CA GLY A 59 17.13 9.04 1.03
C GLY A 59 16.07 9.37 -0.03
N LEU A 60 15.09 8.49 -0.23
CA LEU A 60 14.05 8.64 -1.25
C LEU A 60 12.81 9.35 -0.69
N PRO A 61 12.06 10.10 -1.53
CA PRO A 61 10.71 10.52 -1.19
C PRO A 61 9.85 9.29 -0.86
N ALA A 62 9.04 9.38 0.20
CA ALA A 62 8.14 8.29 0.58
C ALA A 62 6.71 8.78 0.79
N LEU A 63 5.74 7.96 0.38
CA LEU A 63 4.36 8.09 0.82
C LEU A 63 4.08 6.97 1.81
N VAL A 64 3.58 7.29 3.00
CA VAL A 64 3.27 6.29 4.03
C VAL A 64 1.76 6.26 4.24
N LEU A 65 1.14 5.09 4.09
CA LEU A 65 -0.22 4.82 4.55
C LEU A 65 -0.13 4.27 5.97
N ASP A 66 -0.37 5.14 6.94
CA ASP A 66 -0.17 4.85 8.36
C ASP A 66 -1.48 4.41 9.01
N TRP A 67 -1.62 3.09 9.19
CA TRP A 67 -2.85 2.46 9.64
C TRP A 67 -3.19 2.79 11.11
N HIS A 68 -2.17 2.84 11.95
CA HIS A 68 -2.27 2.97 13.40
C HIS A 68 -1.80 4.32 13.95
N GLY A 69 -1.20 5.17 13.12
CA GLY A 69 -0.65 6.46 13.56
C GLY A 69 0.73 6.31 14.20
N GLU A 70 1.48 5.27 13.82
CA GLU A 70 2.79 4.99 14.40
C GLU A 70 3.90 5.81 13.76
N TYR A 71 3.70 6.46 12.61
CA TYR A 71 4.73 7.21 11.90
C TYR A 71 4.78 8.68 12.32
N GLU A 72 6.00 9.24 12.35
CA GLU A 72 6.26 10.61 12.80
C GLU A 72 6.76 11.47 11.62
N GLY A 73 6.35 12.74 11.59
CA GLY A 73 6.75 13.70 10.54
C GLY A 73 5.57 14.47 9.97
N LEU A 74 5.71 14.94 8.72
CA LEU A 74 4.64 15.64 8.01
C LEU A 74 3.46 14.69 7.74
N SER A 75 2.41 14.84 8.54
CA SER A 75 1.25 13.96 8.54
C SER A 75 -0.02 14.68 8.08
N ILE A 76 -0.75 14.06 7.17
CA ILE A 76 -2.03 14.51 6.65
C ILE A 76 -3.11 13.55 7.15
N ASP A 77 -4.14 14.09 7.80
CA ASP A 77 -5.35 13.33 8.13
C ASP A 77 -6.01 12.85 6.83
N ALA A 78 -6.24 11.55 6.72
CA ALA A 78 -6.82 10.92 5.53
C ALA A 78 -8.11 11.60 5.04
N ARG A 79 -8.95 12.10 5.97
CA ARG A 79 -10.22 12.78 5.65
C ARG A 79 -10.02 14.13 4.95
N LYS A 80 -8.83 14.71 5.00
CA LYS A 80 -8.51 15.98 4.31
C LYS A 80 -8.08 15.77 2.87
N ILE A 81 -7.87 14.52 2.44
CA ILE A 81 -7.46 14.20 1.08
C ILE A 81 -8.68 14.26 0.18
N LYS A 82 -8.56 15.02 -0.91
CA LYS A 82 -9.54 15.08 -1.98
C LYS A 82 -9.09 14.13 -3.09
N ILE A 83 -9.88 13.08 -3.30
CA ILE A 83 -9.70 12.12 -4.38
C ILE A 83 -10.66 12.50 -5.51
N ASP A 84 -10.11 12.60 -6.73
CA ASP A 84 -10.88 12.89 -7.93
C ASP A 84 -11.32 11.56 -8.57
N ILE A 85 -12.57 11.16 -8.32
CA ILE A 85 -13.08 9.89 -8.84
C ILE A 85 -13.41 9.96 -10.34
N GLU A 86 -13.55 11.16 -10.92
CA GLU A 86 -13.87 11.35 -12.34
C GLU A 86 -12.73 10.82 -13.23
N LYS A 87 -11.50 10.77 -12.69
CA LYS A 87 -10.31 10.23 -13.35
C LYS A 87 -10.21 8.71 -13.34
N PHE A 88 -11.13 8.03 -12.67
CA PHE A 88 -11.11 6.57 -12.59
C PHE A 88 -11.95 5.96 -13.71
N ASP A 89 -11.43 4.89 -14.31
CA ASP A 89 -12.28 3.99 -15.09
C ASP A 89 -13.40 3.45 -14.19
N LYS A 90 -14.63 3.39 -14.73
CA LYS A 90 -15.82 3.04 -13.94
C LYS A 90 -15.78 1.60 -13.43
N LYS A 91 -15.18 0.69 -14.19
CA LYS A 91 -15.01 -0.70 -13.75
C LYS A 91 -14.05 -0.75 -12.57
N LEU A 92 -12.91 -0.04 -12.67
CA LEU A 92 -11.96 0.07 -11.57
C LEU A 92 -12.56 0.72 -10.32
N LEU A 93 -13.34 1.80 -10.48
CA LEU A 93 -14.04 2.45 -9.37
C LEU A 93 -14.95 1.48 -8.63
N VAL A 94 -15.72 0.68 -9.36
CA VAL A 94 -16.65 -0.31 -8.77
C VAL A 94 -15.91 -1.49 -8.15
N GLU A 95 -14.79 -1.91 -8.73
CA GLU A 95 -13.92 -2.91 -8.10
C GLU A 95 -13.38 -2.39 -6.76
N ILE A 96 -12.83 -1.16 -6.71
CA ILE A 96 -12.34 -0.55 -5.44
C ILE A 96 -13.46 -0.46 -4.39
N LEU A 97 -14.64 0.02 -4.77
CA LEU A 97 -15.80 0.08 -3.89
C LEU A 97 -16.22 -1.33 -3.44
N GLY A 98 -16.25 -2.29 -4.36
CA GLY A 98 -16.56 -3.69 -4.07
C GLY A 98 -15.61 -4.31 -3.06
N LEU A 99 -14.31 -4.10 -3.24
CA LEU A 99 -13.25 -4.60 -2.35
C LEU A 99 -13.34 -4.00 -0.95
N SER A 100 -13.54 -2.68 -0.86
CA SER A 100 -13.62 -1.98 0.42
C SER A 100 -14.88 -2.32 1.22
N LEU A 101 -16.03 -2.38 0.53
CA LEU A 101 -17.34 -2.64 1.12
C LEU A 101 -17.68 -4.13 1.20
N ASN A 102 -16.76 -5.02 0.81
CA ASN A 102 -16.94 -6.47 0.78
C ASN A 102 -18.20 -6.90 0.01
N LEU A 103 -18.42 -6.29 -1.16
CA LEU A 103 -19.53 -6.64 -2.05
C LEU A 103 -19.25 -7.96 -2.75
N ASN A 104 -20.29 -8.76 -2.96
CA ASN A 104 -20.17 -9.97 -3.80
C ASN A 104 -20.15 -9.60 -5.29
N GLU A 105 -19.71 -10.52 -6.14
CA GLU A 105 -19.61 -10.30 -7.59
C GLU A 105 -20.93 -9.82 -8.24
N PRO A 106 -22.11 -10.37 -7.92
CA PRO A 106 -23.38 -9.84 -8.43
C PRO A 106 -23.61 -8.37 -8.05
N SER A 107 -23.29 -7.99 -6.81
CA SER A 107 -23.45 -6.61 -6.33
C SER A 107 -22.46 -5.66 -7.00
N ILE A 108 -21.23 -6.10 -7.24
CA ILE A 108 -20.22 -5.36 -8.00
C ILE A 108 -20.74 -5.13 -9.43
N TYR A 109 -21.22 -6.17 -10.10
CA TYR A 109 -21.77 -6.02 -11.45
C TYR A 109 -23.04 -5.14 -11.49
N PHE A 110 -23.91 -5.26 -10.50
CA PHE A 110 -25.10 -4.42 -10.37
C PHE A 110 -24.74 -2.94 -10.20
N LEU A 111 -23.79 -2.64 -9.31
CA LEU A 111 -23.28 -1.28 -9.13
C LEU A 111 -22.64 -0.73 -10.42
N TYR A 112 -21.88 -1.56 -11.13
CA TYR A 112 -21.33 -1.19 -12.44
C TYR A 112 -22.42 -0.85 -13.45
N ARG A 113 -23.49 -1.67 -13.54
CA ARG A 113 -24.64 -1.38 -14.41
C ARG A 113 -25.31 -0.05 -14.08
N ALA A 114 -25.43 0.28 -12.79
CA ALA A 114 -26.02 1.53 -12.34
C ALA A 114 -25.21 2.76 -12.78
N ILE A 115 -23.88 2.69 -12.69
CA ILE A 115 -23.04 3.88 -12.91
C ILE A 115 -22.41 3.98 -14.31
N ARG A 116 -22.37 2.90 -15.10
CA ARG A 116 -21.61 2.83 -16.38
C ARG A 116 -21.93 3.94 -17.38
N ASN A 117 -23.15 4.48 -17.37
CA ASN A 117 -23.59 5.54 -18.27
C ASN A 117 -23.75 6.91 -17.58
N GLN A 118 -23.46 7.00 -16.28
CA GLN A 118 -23.64 8.22 -15.48
C GLN A 118 -22.39 9.08 -15.45
N LYS A 119 -22.53 10.40 -15.34
CA LYS A 119 -21.38 11.27 -15.06
C LYS A 119 -21.17 11.31 -13.55
N LEU A 120 -19.94 11.01 -13.11
CA LEU A 120 -19.59 10.90 -11.69
C LEU A 120 -18.48 11.91 -11.37
N ARG A 121 -18.74 12.82 -10.44
CA ARG A 121 -17.77 13.79 -9.91
C ARG A 121 -17.34 13.41 -8.51
N ASP A 122 -18.25 12.84 -7.72
CA ASP A 122 -17.98 12.38 -6.36
C ASP A 122 -18.79 11.11 -6.00
N ILE A 123 -18.55 10.59 -4.80
CA ILE A 123 -19.22 9.36 -4.33
C ILE A 123 -20.73 9.58 -4.14
N LYS A 124 -21.21 10.82 -3.96
CA LYS A 124 -22.66 11.10 -3.89
C LYS A 124 -23.32 10.83 -5.23
N ASP A 125 -22.65 11.14 -6.34
CA ASP A 125 -23.14 10.78 -7.67
C ASP A 125 -23.24 9.26 -7.87
N VAL A 126 -22.35 8.47 -7.24
CA VAL A 126 -22.44 7.00 -7.26
C VAL A 126 -23.69 6.50 -6.54
N VAL A 127 -24.00 7.08 -5.38
CA VAL A 127 -25.20 6.73 -4.62
C VAL A 127 -26.47 7.16 -5.35
N ALA A 128 -26.51 8.38 -5.88
CA ALA A 128 -27.64 8.86 -6.68
C ALA A 128 -27.88 7.96 -7.89
N ALA A 129 -26.81 7.63 -8.64
CA ALA A 129 -26.88 6.71 -9.77
C ALA A 129 -27.41 5.32 -9.38
N LEU A 130 -27.04 4.83 -8.20
CA LEU A 130 -27.52 3.55 -7.68
C LEU A 130 -29.01 3.62 -7.32
N GLU A 131 -29.42 4.65 -6.58
CA GLU A 131 -30.82 4.84 -6.13
C GLU A 131 -31.78 5.01 -7.31
N ASP A 132 -31.39 5.78 -8.31
CA ASP A 132 -32.17 6.03 -9.54
C ASP A 132 -32.19 4.83 -10.48
N PHE A 133 -31.37 3.80 -10.24
CA PHE A 133 -31.32 2.63 -11.09
C PHE A 133 -32.62 1.83 -11.01
N LEU A 134 -33.27 1.67 -12.17
CA LEU A 134 -34.49 0.89 -12.30
C LEU A 134 -34.22 -0.58 -12.04
N VAL A 135 -35.03 -1.15 -11.16
CA VAL A 135 -34.96 -2.56 -10.73
C VAL A 135 -36.22 -3.29 -11.19
N ALA A 136 -36.06 -4.52 -11.67
CA ALA A 136 -37.15 -5.32 -12.21
C ALA A 136 -37.61 -6.42 -11.24
N THR A 137 -36.74 -6.83 -10.31
CA THR A 137 -37.02 -7.95 -9.41
C THR A 137 -36.86 -7.55 -7.94
N ARG A 138 -37.54 -8.28 -7.05
CA ARG A 138 -37.37 -8.13 -5.60
C ARG A 138 -35.91 -8.33 -5.17
N SER A 139 -35.19 -9.27 -5.80
CA SER A 139 -33.77 -9.50 -5.53
C SER A 139 -32.91 -8.28 -5.86
N GLU A 140 -33.18 -7.61 -6.99
CA GLU A 140 -32.48 -6.36 -7.35
C GLU A 140 -32.81 -5.21 -6.39
N VAL A 141 -34.06 -5.12 -5.89
CA VAL A 141 -34.43 -4.14 -4.85
C VAL A 141 -33.62 -4.36 -3.57
N GLU A 142 -33.55 -5.61 -3.10
CA GLU A 142 -32.81 -5.97 -1.89
C GLU A 142 -31.30 -5.74 -2.07
N MET A 143 -30.76 -6.05 -3.25
CA MET A 143 -29.35 -5.80 -3.60
C MET A 143 -29.04 -4.31 -3.64
N LYS A 144 -29.89 -3.49 -4.26
CA LYS A 144 -29.75 -2.03 -4.29
C LYS A 144 -29.69 -1.46 -2.87
N ALA A 145 -30.66 -1.82 -2.03
CA ALA A 145 -30.72 -1.36 -0.64
C ALA A 145 -29.53 -1.86 0.21
N ALA A 146 -28.97 -3.03 -0.08
CA ALA A 146 -27.78 -3.53 0.60
C ALA A 146 -26.51 -2.75 0.21
N ILE A 147 -26.34 -2.42 -1.07
CA ILE A 147 -25.20 -1.64 -1.56
C ILE A 147 -25.30 -0.19 -1.06
N ALA A 148 -26.47 0.44 -1.16
CA ALA A 148 -26.70 1.82 -0.75
C ALA A 148 -26.31 2.06 0.72
N ARG A 149 -26.83 1.22 1.64
CA ARG A 149 -26.46 1.27 3.06
C ARG A 149 -24.95 1.19 3.30
N ARG A 150 -24.23 0.36 2.52
CA ARG A 150 -22.77 0.22 2.66
C ARG A 150 -22.01 1.44 2.12
N LEU A 151 -22.49 2.03 1.01
CA LEU A 151 -21.91 3.26 0.48
C LEU A 151 -22.10 4.43 1.45
N GLU A 152 -23.29 4.58 2.03
CA GLU A 152 -23.60 5.63 3.01
C GLU A 152 -22.59 5.62 4.18
N TYR A 153 -22.20 4.44 4.69
CA TYR A 153 -21.25 4.35 5.80
C TYR A 153 -19.85 4.90 5.50
N VAL A 154 -19.43 4.95 4.24
CA VAL A 154 -18.06 5.36 3.86
C VAL A 154 -18.00 6.74 3.19
N MET A 155 -19.15 7.34 2.86
CA MET A 155 -19.24 8.63 2.17
C MET A 155 -18.65 9.79 2.97
N ASP A 156 -18.89 9.81 4.27
CA ASP A 156 -18.48 10.90 5.19
C ASP A 156 -16.97 11.17 5.16
N VAL A 157 -16.16 10.17 4.79
CA VAL A 157 -14.70 10.31 4.71
C VAL A 157 -14.26 11.23 3.57
N PHE A 158 -15.05 11.30 2.48
CA PHE A 158 -14.71 12.11 1.31
C PHE A 158 -15.20 13.56 1.40
N GLU A 159 -16.17 13.84 2.28
CA GLU A 159 -16.78 15.19 2.37
C GLU A 159 -15.82 16.26 2.86
N LYS A 160 -14.83 15.88 3.68
CA LYS A 160 -13.86 16.81 4.28
C LYS A 160 -12.61 17.03 3.42
N GLY A 161 -12.58 16.43 2.22
CA GLY A 161 -11.45 16.45 1.32
C GLY A 161 -11.19 17.84 0.74
N ILE A 162 -10.07 18.46 1.09
CA ILE A 162 -9.66 19.79 0.60
C ILE A 162 -8.29 19.78 -0.08
N ILE A 163 -7.47 18.76 0.15
CA ILE A 163 -6.12 18.62 -0.39
C ILE A 163 -6.14 17.66 -1.58
N PRO A 164 -6.03 18.12 -2.84
CA PRO A 164 -5.95 17.22 -3.99
C PRO A 164 -4.80 16.21 -3.83
N VAL A 165 -5.10 14.94 -4.04
CA VAL A 165 -4.14 13.84 -3.86
C VAL A 165 -2.89 14.00 -4.74
N GLU A 166 -3.02 14.63 -5.91
CA GLU A 166 -1.90 14.88 -6.82
C GLU A 166 -0.86 15.83 -6.23
N LYS A 167 -1.27 16.75 -5.33
CA LYS A 167 -0.31 17.62 -4.62
C LYS A 167 0.57 16.79 -3.69
N ILE A 168 0.01 15.77 -3.04
CA ILE A 168 0.74 14.81 -2.21
C ILE A 168 1.74 14.06 -3.09
N PHE A 169 1.33 13.62 -4.27
CA PHE A 169 2.21 12.89 -5.18
C PHE A 169 3.31 13.74 -5.83
N LYS A 170 3.18 15.06 -5.87
CA LYS A 170 4.23 15.97 -6.37
C LYS A 170 5.29 16.28 -5.31
N TYR A 171 4.96 16.10 -4.04
CA TYR A 171 5.88 16.40 -2.95
C TYR A 171 7.11 15.49 -2.97
N LYS A 172 8.28 16.10 -2.73
CA LYS A 172 9.60 15.46 -2.90
C LYS A 172 10.23 14.97 -1.60
N LYS A 173 9.52 15.06 -0.48
CA LYS A 173 9.94 14.47 0.81
C LYS A 173 8.91 13.45 1.27
N THR A 174 9.14 12.85 2.43
CA THR A 174 8.20 11.92 3.05
C THR A 174 6.90 12.63 3.46
N ILE A 175 5.76 12.06 3.07
CA ILE A 175 4.43 12.42 3.59
C ILE A 175 3.80 11.17 4.19
N ILE A 176 3.16 11.37 5.34
CA ILE A 176 2.36 10.36 6.02
C ILE A 176 0.88 10.69 5.80
N ILE A 177 0.12 9.71 5.33
CA ILE A 177 -1.34 9.73 5.33
C ILE A 177 -1.79 8.94 6.55
N ASN A 178 -2.30 9.66 7.54
CA ASN A 178 -2.73 9.09 8.80
C ASN A 178 -4.17 8.57 8.67
N LEU A 179 -4.31 7.25 8.69
CA LEU A 179 -5.57 6.53 8.64
C LEU A 179 -6.14 6.23 10.05
N SER A 180 -5.38 6.47 11.12
CA SER A 180 -5.76 6.07 12.48
C SER A 180 -6.99 6.80 13.03
N LYS A 181 -7.32 7.96 12.44
CA LYS A 181 -8.51 8.76 12.78
C LYS A 181 -9.78 8.33 12.05
N LEU A 182 -9.68 7.41 11.08
CA LEU A 182 -10.84 6.78 10.45
C LEU A 182 -11.44 5.76 11.41
N LYS A 183 -12.77 5.78 11.54
CA LYS A 183 -13.49 5.00 12.53
C LYS A 183 -13.72 3.57 12.05
N LEU A 184 -14.06 3.43 10.78
CA LEU A 184 -14.43 2.15 10.20
C LEU A 184 -13.22 1.51 9.51
N TYR A 185 -13.22 0.18 9.49
CA TYR A 185 -12.19 -0.59 8.83
C TYR A 185 -12.25 -0.42 7.30
N GLU A 186 -13.48 -0.37 6.78
CA GLU A 186 -13.82 -0.16 5.38
C GLU A 186 -13.33 1.20 4.88
N GLU A 187 -13.44 2.26 5.68
CA GLU A 187 -12.92 3.60 5.37
C GLU A 187 -11.41 3.57 5.13
N LYS A 188 -10.66 2.88 6.00
CA LYS A 188 -9.20 2.77 5.89
C LYS A 188 -8.79 2.03 4.63
N ILE A 189 -9.49 0.94 4.31
CA ILE A 189 -9.27 0.17 3.08
C ILE A 189 -9.59 1.02 1.87
N LEU A 190 -10.76 1.66 1.85
CA LEU A 190 -11.23 2.46 0.73
C LEU A 190 -10.25 3.59 0.39
N ILE A 191 -9.85 4.38 1.38
CA ILE A 191 -8.87 5.45 1.19
C ILE A 191 -7.53 4.90 0.73
N SER A 192 -7.06 3.81 1.33
CA SER A 192 -5.81 3.16 0.89
C SER A 192 -5.88 2.77 -0.58
N LEU A 193 -6.93 2.04 -0.99
CA LEU A 193 -7.10 1.60 -2.38
C LEU A 193 -7.19 2.78 -3.35
N PHE A 194 -7.95 3.83 -3.03
CA PHE A 194 -7.99 5.02 -3.86
C PHE A 194 -6.63 5.70 -3.98
N ILE A 195 -5.88 5.84 -2.89
CA ILE A 195 -4.53 6.43 -2.94
C ILE A 195 -3.60 5.57 -3.78
N LEU A 196 -3.62 4.24 -3.61
CA LEU A 196 -2.81 3.32 -4.41
C LEU A 196 -3.13 3.48 -5.91
N SER A 197 -4.41 3.44 -6.28
CA SER A 197 -4.85 3.56 -7.66
C SER A 197 -4.59 4.95 -8.26
N SER A 198 -4.82 6.03 -7.50
CA SER A 198 -4.48 7.39 -7.95
C SER A 198 -2.97 7.56 -8.12
N LEU A 199 -2.15 6.98 -7.22
CA LEU A 199 -0.69 7.03 -7.34
C LEU A 199 -0.22 6.26 -8.57
N TYR A 200 -0.81 5.09 -8.83
CA TYR A 200 -0.53 4.31 -10.03
C TYR A 200 -0.86 5.09 -11.30
N ASN A 201 -2.05 5.68 -11.42
CA ASN A 201 -2.43 6.49 -12.58
C ASN A 201 -1.46 7.67 -12.78
N TYR A 202 -1.11 8.37 -11.70
CA TYR A 202 -0.14 9.47 -11.76
C TYR A 202 1.26 9.02 -12.22
N LEU A 203 1.70 7.82 -11.85
CA LEU A 203 2.98 7.26 -12.28
C LEU A 203 2.91 6.74 -13.72
N PHE A 204 1.79 6.12 -14.10
CA PHE A 204 1.53 5.66 -15.45
C PHE A 204 1.59 6.83 -16.45
N GLU A 205 0.97 7.96 -16.13
CA GLU A 205 1.01 9.19 -16.94
C GLU A 205 2.43 9.76 -17.12
N LYS A 206 3.32 9.54 -16.15
CA LYS A 206 4.73 9.96 -16.26
C LYS A 206 5.58 9.04 -17.15
N GLY A 207 5.10 7.84 -17.41
CA GLY A 207 5.83 6.81 -18.13
C GLY A 207 6.86 6.07 -17.27
N PRO A 208 7.49 5.03 -17.85
CA PRO A 208 8.40 4.14 -17.14
C PRO A 208 9.67 4.86 -16.66
N SER A 209 10.20 4.42 -15.53
CA SER A 209 11.44 4.93 -14.95
C SER A 209 12.42 3.79 -14.70
N LYS A 210 13.68 3.99 -15.11
CA LYS A 210 14.77 3.03 -14.87
C LYS A 210 15.35 3.14 -13.45
N LYS A 211 15.05 4.23 -12.72
CA LYS A 211 15.56 4.48 -11.38
C LYS A 211 14.43 4.35 -10.37
N VAL A 212 14.80 4.07 -9.12
CA VAL A 212 13.84 4.14 -8.02
C VAL A 212 13.66 5.61 -7.65
N ASP A 213 12.45 6.11 -7.83
CA ASP A 213 12.12 7.53 -7.64
C ASP A 213 11.38 7.79 -6.33
N ARG A 214 10.70 6.77 -5.79
CA ARG A 214 9.85 6.91 -4.60
C ARG A 214 9.58 5.57 -3.90
N LEU A 215 9.38 5.64 -2.59
CA LEU A 215 8.79 4.58 -1.79
C LEU A 215 7.29 4.79 -1.54
N LEU A 216 6.51 3.71 -1.56
CA LEU A 216 5.19 3.66 -0.95
C LEU A 216 5.22 2.64 0.19
N VAL A 217 5.06 3.12 1.42
CA VAL A 217 4.94 2.26 2.60
C VAL A 217 3.47 2.02 2.87
N VAL A 218 3.07 0.76 2.95
CA VAL A 218 1.72 0.36 3.35
C VAL A 218 1.83 -0.36 4.68
N ASP A 219 1.38 0.30 5.74
CA ASP A 219 1.26 -0.31 7.05
C ASP A 219 0.04 -1.24 7.10
N GLU A 220 0.15 -2.34 7.85
CA GLU A 220 -0.89 -3.39 7.91
C GLU A 220 -1.37 -3.85 6.51
N ALA A 221 -0.42 -4.07 5.60
CA ALA A 221 -0.63 -4.38 4.18
C ALA A 221 -1.50 -5.62 3.92
N GLN A 222 -1.61 -6.57 4.86
CA GLN A 222 -2.52 -7.70 4.72
C GLN A 222 -3.98 -7.28 4.55
N ASN A 223 -4.37 -6.08 5.01
CA ASN A 223 -5.72 -5.54 4.85
C ASN A 223 -6.08 -5.24 3.39
N ILE A 224 -5.09 -4.95 2.54
CA ILE A 224 -5.29 -4.69 1.11
C ILE A 224 -4.86 -5.87 0.23
N LEU A 225 -3.78 -6.58 0.58
CA LEU A 225 -3.21 -7.64 -0.26
C LEU A 225 -4.14 -8.85 -0.41
N LYS A 226 -5.02 -9.08 0.57
CA LYS A 226 -5.98 -10.20 0.56
C LYS A 226 -7.27 -9.89 -0.22
N ARG A 227 -7.46 -8.67 -0.69
CA ARG A 227 -8.77 -8.20 -1.17
C ARG A 227 -9.04 -8.58 -2.63
N GLY A 228 -8.03 -8.65 -3.50
CA GLY A 228 -8.25 -9.08 -4.88
C GLY A 228 -7.10 -8.77 -5.82
N ASP A 229 -7.24 -9.17 -7.09
CA ASP A 229 -6.17 -9.11 -8.08
C ASP A 229 -5.78 -7.69 -8.48
N VAL A 230 -6.70 -6.72 -8.40
CA VAL A 230 -6.41 -5.30 -8.67
C VAL A 230 -5.21 -4.82 -7.86
N VAL A 231 -5.18 -5.14 -6.56
CA VAL A 231 -4.06 -4.73 -5.68
C VAL A 231 -2.77 -5.42 -6.10
N LYS A 232 -2.82 -6.68 -6.53
CA LYS A 232 -1.66 -7.43 -7.01
C LYS A 232 -1.10 -6.84 -8.30
N TYR A 233 -1.96 -6.51 -9.27
CA TYR A 233 -1.54 -5.85 -10.51
C TYR A 233 -0.86 -4.51 -10.23
N LEU A 234 -1.41 -3.71 -9.30
CA LEU A 234 -0.78 -2.46 -8.87
C LEU A 234 0.61 -2.70 -8.29
N VAL A 235 0.78 -3.76 -7.49
CA VAL A 235 2.09 -4.16 -6.96
C VAL A 235 3.03 -4.51 -8.11
N PHE A 236 2.66 -5.45 -8.97
CA PHE A 236 3.51 -5.95 -10.06
C PHE A 236 3.96 -4.88 -11.05
N GLU A 237 3.05 -3.98 -11.44
CA GLU A 237 3.32 -2.96 -12.44
C GLU A 237 4.07 -1.75 -11.87
N SER A 238 3.89 -1.43 -10.57
CA SER A 238 4.48 -0.24 -9.95
C SER A 238 6.00 -0.15 -10.10
N ALA A 239 6.68 -1.30 -10.12
CA ALA A 239 8.12 -1.36 -10.24
C ALA A 239 8.67 -0.74 -11.54
N LYS A 240 7.90 -0.79 -12.62
CA LYS A 240 8.26 -0.23 -13.95
C LYS A 240 8.28 1.30 -13.95
N TYR A 241 7.59 1.93 -13.00
CA TYR A 241 7.43 3.39 -12.91
C TYR A 241 8.28 4.00 -11.79
N GLY A 242 9.34 3.31 -11.35
CA GLY A 242 10.24 3.79 -10.30
C GLY A 242 9.64 3.80 -8.89
N LEU A 243 8.47 3.17 -8.68
CA LEU A 243 7.88 3.01 -7.36
C LEU A 243 8.37 1.71 -6.70
N ARG A 244 8.75 1.80 -5.43
CA ARG A 244 9.07 0.64 -4.60
C ARG A 244 8.15 0.58 -3.39
N LEU A 245 7.40 -0.51 -3.31
CA LEU A 245 6.52 -0.79 -2.18
C LEU A 245 7.32 -1.34 -1.00
N VAL A 246 7.00 -0.85 0.19
CA VAL A 246 7.41 -1.40 1.48
C VAL A 246 6.15 -1.86 2.19
N LEU A 247 5.85 -3.15 2.09
CA LEU A 247 4.62 -3.77 2.58
C LEU A 247 4.87 -4.31 3.98
N VAL A 248 4.26 -3.71 5.00
CA VAL A 248 4.39 -4.14 6.40
C VAL A 248 3.19 -5.01 6.75
N SER A 249 3.41 -6.27 7.12
CA SER A 249 2.33 -7.23 7.35
C SER A 249 2.54 -8.08 8.59
N ASN A 250 1.46 -8.43 9.30
CA ASN A 250 1.53 -9.42 10.39
C ASN A 250 1.54 -10.87 9.88
N GLU A 251 1.12 -11.06 8.64
CA GLU A 251 0.96 -12.35 8.00
C GLU A 251 1.90 -12.49 6.81
N MET A 252 2.10 -13.73 6.34
CA MET A 252 2.83 -13.96 5.10
C MET A 252 1.96 -13.50 3.91
N PRO A 253 2.45 -12.59 3.04
CA PRO A 253 1.74 -12.27 1.81
C PRO A 253 1.62 -13.47 0.88
N PRO A 254 0.68 -13.40 -0.09
CA PRO A 254 0.59 -14.36 -1.19
C PRO A 254 1.93 -14.59 -1.93
N GLU A 255 2.17 -15.81 -2.40
CA GLU A 255 3.43 -16.21 -3.05
C GLU A 255 3.75 -15.37 -4.30
N ASP A 256 2.72 -15.04 -5.09
CA ASP A 256 2.85 -14.19 -6.26
C ASP A 256 3.42 -12.80 -5.92
N ILE A 257 3.07 -12.22 -4.77
CA ILE A 257 3.67 -10.98 -4.26
C ILE A 257 5.12 -11.19 -3.82
N LEU A 258 5.42 -12.32 -3.15
CA LEU A 258 6.75 -12.62 -2.63
C LEU A 258 7.80 -12.78 -3.74
N VAL A 259 7.42 -13.30 -4.92
CA VAL A 259 8.33 -13.42 -6.08
C VAL A 259 8.86 -12.05 -6.54
N HIS A 260 8.09 -10.98 -6.35
CA HIS A 260 8.46 -9.62 -6.74
C HIS A 260 9.09 -8.81 -5.59
N ALA A 261 9.37 -9.43 -4.44
CA ALA A 261 9.84 -8.74 -3.25
C ALA A 261 11.05 -9.40 -2.59
N THR A 262 11.84 -8.58 -1.89
CA THR A 262 12.72 -9.06 -0.83
C THR A 262 11.91 -9.20 0.44
N LEU A 263 11.90 -10.40 1.03
CA LEU A 263 11.19 -10.67 2.27
C LEU A 263 12.11 -10.43 3.47
N VAL A 264 11.63 -9.68 4.45
CA VAL A 264 12.28 -9.46 5.73
C VAL A 264 11.41 -10.01 6.85
N LEU A 265 11.84 -11.10 7.45
CA LEU A 265 11.29 -11.62 8.68
C LEU A 265 11.89 -10.87 9.86
N THR A 266 11.06 -10.12 10.58
CA THR A 266 11.49 -9.41 11.79
C THR A 266 11.61 -10.32 13.00
N ARG A 267 10.76 -11.35 13.07
CA ARG A 267 10.81 -12.38 14.11
C ARG A 267 10.26 -13.70 13.55
N PRO A 268 10.95 -14.84 13.77
CA PRO A 268 10.44 -16.14 13.37
C PRO A 268 9.10 -16.45 14.04
N HIS A 269 8.24 -17.15 13.31
CA HIS A 269 6.99 -17.69 13.82
C HIS A 269 6.67 -18.99 13.08
N TYR A 270 6.10 -19.98 13.75
CA TYR A 270 5.81 -21.29 13.16
C TYR A 270 4.86 -21.20 11.96
N ALA A 271 3.97 -20.20 11.95
CA ALA A 271 3.01 -19.96 10.88
C ALA A 271 3.64 -19.50 9.54
N TYR A 272 4.92 -19.11 9.52
CA TYR A 272 5.58 -18.62 8.30
C TYR A 272 6.28 -19.70 7.48
N SER A 273 6.23 -20.97 7.90
CA SER A 273 6.85 -22.12 7.20
C SER A 273 8.34 -21.92 6.85
N LEU A 274 9.05 -21.04 7.55
CA LEU A 274 10.45 -20.70 7.31
C LEU A 274 11.31 -21.10 8.52
N LYS A 275 12.32 -21.94 8.29
CA LYS A 275 13.23 -22.41 9.34
C LYS A 275 14.32 -21.36 9.60
N THR A 276 14.04 -20.40 10.47
CA THR A 276 15.00 -19.36 10.91
C THR A 276 14.98 -19.23 12.43
N LYS A 277 16.15 -18.98 13.04
CA LYS A 277 16.26 -18.79 14.51
C LYS A 277 16.18 -17.32 14.91
N ARG A 278 16.35 -16.40 13.97
CA ARG A 278 16.43 -14.95 14.17
C ARG A 278 15.69 -14.20 13.06
N ALA A 279 15.68 -12.88 13.14
CA ALA A 279 15.31 -12.06 12.01
C ALA A 279 16.14 -12.48 10.77
N ALA A 280 15.51 -12.45 9.61
CA ALA A 280 16.12 -12.95 8.38
C ALA A 280 15.69 -12.11 7.18
N VAL A 281 16.59 -11.95 6.22
CA VAL A 281 16.28 -11.50 4.87
C VAL A 281 16.25 -12.72 3.97
N ILE A 282 15.21 -12.82 3.15
CA ILE A 282 15.03 -13.86 2.15
C ILE A 282 14.97 -13.19 0.80
N ARG A 283 15.90 -13.59 -0.08
CA ARG A 283 16.06 -13.04 -1.42
C ARG A 283 16.70 -14.10 -2.31
N ASP A 284 16.17 -14.27 -3.53
CA ASP A 284 16.74 -15.21 -4.52
C ASP A 284 16.97 -16.63 -3.95
N ASN A 285 15.99 -17.12 -3.17
CA ASN A 285 16.05 -18.40 -2.43
C ASN A 285 17.18 -18.52 -1.39
N THR A 286 17.89 -17.42 -1.10
CA THR A 286 18.89 -17.35 -0.03
C THR A 286 18.28 -16.77 1.23
N ILE A 287 18.68 -17.31 2.38
CA ILE A 287 18.27 -16.84 3.71
C ILE A 287 19.50 -16.31 4.44
N LYS A 288 19.46 -15.03 4.83
CA LYS A 288 20.50 -14.38 5.63
C LYS A 288 19.92 -13.94 6.97
N GLU A 289 20.28 -14.65 8.04
CA GLU A 289 19.93 -14.26 9.42
C GLU A 289 20.70 -13.00 9.83
N LEU A 290 20.03 -12.12 10.59
CA LEU A 290 20.59 -10.86 11.05
C LEU A 290 20.05 -10.41 12.41
N TRP A 291 20.75 -9.44 13.00
CA TRP A 291 20.26 -8.57 14.06
C TRP A 291 19.84 -7.24 13.43
N ILE A 292 18.56 -6.91 13.50
CA ILE A 292 18.02 -5.65 12.98
C ILE A 292 18.50 -4.49 13.86
N ILE A 293 19.11 -3.46 13.26
CA ILE A 293 19.73 -2.32 13.97
C ILE A 293 18.99 -1.03 13.74
#